data_AF-A0A6N8HR89-F1
#
_entry.id   AF-A0A6N8HR89-F1
#
_cell.length_a   1.000
_cell.length_b   1.000
_cell.length_c   1.000
_cell.angle_alpha   90.00
_cell.angle_beta   90.00
_cell.angle_gamma   90.00
#
_symmetry.space_group_name_H-M   'P 1'
#
loop_
_entity.id
_entity.type
_entity.pdbx_description
1 polymer ?
#
loop_
_entity_poly.entity_id
_entity_poly.type
_entity_poly.pdbx_seq_one_letter_code
_entity_poly.pdbx_strand_id
1 'polypeptide(L)'
;MLHGFKSLTLVDEHGDPQPTYSIAAGLDYPSVGPEHSYLKTSNRGEYYTITSEEALTAFQELSQTEGIIPALESAHAVAYAMKMAESMSRDDIIVVNLSGRGDKDVAQVFQMLRG
;
A
#
# COMPACT_ATOMS: atom_id res chain seq x y z
N MET A 1 19.15 -13.21 -0.73
CA MET A 1 18.58 -13.39 -2.10
C MET A 1 17.26 -14.10 -1.87
N LEU A 2 16.15 -13.56 -2.38
CA LEU A 2 14.82 -14.17 -2.26
C LEU A 2 14.19 -14.29 -3.64
N HIS A 3 13.56 -15.42 -3.93
CA HIS A 3 12.87 -15.70 -5.20
C HIS A 3 13.67 -15.31 -6.47
N GLY A 4 14.99 -15.54 -6.45
CA GLY A 4 15.87 -15.33 -7.61
C GLY A 4 16.44 -13.92 -7.78
N PHE A 5 16.19 -12.98 -6.86
CA PHE A 5 16.76 -11.63 -6.90
C PHE A 5 17.35 -11.16 -5.56
N LYS A 6 18.23 -10.16 -5.64
CA LYS A 6 18.82 -9.47 -4.48
C LYS A 6 18.16 -8.09 -4.36
N SER A 7 17.44 -7.87 -3.26
CA SER A 7 16.72 -6.63 -2.97
C SER A 7 16.58 -6.45 -1.45
N LEU A 8 15.94 -5.36 -1.04
CA LEU A 8 15.46 -5.20 0.33
C LEU A 8 14.44 -6.31 0.65
N THR A 9 14.67 -7.01 1.77
CA THR A 9 13.87 -8.14 2.23
C THR A 9 13.82 -8.10 3.75
N LEU A 10 12.65 -8.37 4.32
CA LEU A 10 12.47 -8.60 5.74
C LEU A 10 12.99 -10.00 6.08
N VAL A 11 14.10 -10.05 6.82
CA VAL A 11 14.76 -11.29 7.24
C VAL A 11 14.97 -11.31 8.74
N ASP A 12 15.01 -12.51 9.32
CA ASP A 12 15.35 -12.71 10.72
C ASP A 12 16.86 -12.63 10.97
N GLU A 13 17.30 -12.95 12.18
CA GLU A 13 18.71 -12.95 12.57
C GLU A 13 19.56 -14.01 11.86
N HIS A 14 18.94 -15.05 11.31
CA HIS A 14 19.59 -16.10 10.53
C HIS A 14 19.64 -15.77 9.02
N GLY A 15 18.94 -14.72 8.60
CA GLY A 15 18.84 -14.31 7.20
C GLY A 15 17.69 -14.98 6.44
N ASP A 16 16.80 -15.69 7.14
CA ASP A 16 15.62 -16.32 6.57
C ASP A 16 14.45 -15.32 6.46
N PRO A 17 13.56 -15.43 5.46
CA PRO A 17 12.44 -14.50 5.30
C PRO A 17 11.48 -14.53 6.49
N GLN A 18 11.18 -13.36 7.05
CA GLN A 18 10.18 -13.25 8.12
C GLN A 18 8.75 -13.33 7.58
N PRO A 19 7.79 -13.80 8.40
CA PRO A 19 6.37 -13.71 8.06
C PRO A 19 5.94 -12.24 7.95
N THR A 20 5.06 -11.97 6.99
CA THR A 20 4.39 -10.67 6.82
C THR A 20 2.91 -10.79 7.10
N TYR A 21 2.27 -9.64 7.25
CA TYR A 21 0.83 -9.52 7.33
C TYR A 21 0.39 -8.20 6.72
N SER A 22 -0.61 -8.26 5.85
CA SER A 22 -1.37 -7.09 5.38
C SER A 22 -2.82 -7.47 5.17
N ILE A 23 -3.74 -6.52 5.40
CA ILE A 23 -5.14 -6.70 4.99
C ILE A 23 -5.29 -6.77 3.47
N ALA A 24 -4.35 -6.21 2.73
CA ALA A 24 -4.27 -6.29 1.28
C ALA A 24 -3.38 -7.48 0.90
N ALA A 25 -4.00 -8.60 0.50
CA ALA A 25 -3.26 -9.82 0.14
C ALA A 25 -2.18 -9.57 -0.93
N GLY A 26 -2.39 -8.64 -1.86
CA GLY A 26 -1.40 -8.28 -2.87
C GLY A 26 -0.16 -7.53 -2.36
N LEU A 27 -0.18 -7.05 -1.11
CA LEU A 27 0.95 -6.38 -0.45
C LEU A 27 1.60 -7.25 0.64
N ASP A 28 1.04 -8.44 0.91
CA ASP A 28 1.54 -9.36 1.93
C ASP A 28 2.73 -10.17 1.39
N TYR A 29 3.89 -9.51 1.29
CA TYR A 29 5.10 -10.07 0.72
C TYR A 29 6.37 -9.55 1.40
N PRO A 30 7.31 -10.42 1.85
CA PRO A 30 8.46 -10.03 2.67
C PRO A 30 9.59 -9.34 1.91
N SER A 31 9.42 -9.01 0.62
CA SER A 31 10.47 -8.40 -0.20
C SER A 31 9.88 -7.41 -1.20
N VAL A 32 10.74 -6.80 -1.99
CA VAL A 32 10.36 -5.85 -3.04
C VAL A 32 11.22 -6.07 -4.27
N GLY A 33 10.71 -5.72 -5.46
CA GLY A 33 11.48 -5.81 -6.70
C GLY A 33 12.82 -5.06 -6.62
N PRO A 34 13.88 -5.56 -7.29
CA PRO A 34 15.23 -5.01 -7.19
C PRO A 34 15.32 -3.56 -7.68
N GLU A 35 14.49 -3.17 -8.65
CA GLU A 35 14.43 -1.79 -9.12
C GLU A 35 13.92 -0.83 -8.02
N HIS A 36 12.87 -1.20 -7.30
CA HIS A 36 12.40 -0.39 -6.16
C HIS A 36 13.42 -0.33 -5.02
N SER A 37 14.12 -1.44 -4.75
CA SER A 37 15.25 -1.47 -3.82
C SER A 37 16.34 -0.47 -4.22
N TYR A 38 16.65 -0.37 -5.51
CA TYR A 38 17.60 0.59 -6.04
C TYR A 38 17.09 2.03 -5.93
N LEU A 39 15.83 2.30 -6.31
CA LEU A 39 15.23 3.64 -6.20
C LEU A 39 15.22 4.16 -4.75
N LYS A 40 14.93 3.30 -3.77
CA LYS A 40 15.00 3.65 -2.34
C LYS A 40 16.42 4.01 -1.93
N THR A 41 17.39 3.15 -2.23
CA THR A 41 18.78 3.30 -1.75
C THR A 41 19.54 4.43 -2.46
N SER A 42 19.12 4.78 -3.68
CA SER A 42 19.62 5.95 -4.42
C SER A 42 18.90 7.27 -4.07
N ASN A 43 17.91 7.23 -3.18
CA ASN A 43 17.03 8.36 -2.85
C ASN A 43 16.26 8.93 -4.05
N ARG A 44 16.09 8.15 -5.13
CA ARG A 44 15.29 8.56 -6.29
C ARG A 44 13.80 8.29 -6.09
N GLY A 45 13.45 7.32 -5.25
CA GLY A 45 12.10 6.99 -4.84
C GLY A 45 11.96 6.97 -3.32
N GLU A 46 10.85 7.51 -2.83
CA GLU A 46 10.51 7.52 -1.42
C GLU A 46 9.41 6.48 -1.14
N TYR A 47 9.51 5.83 0.00
CA TYR A 47 8.68 4.67 0.35
C TYR A 47 8.18 4.85 1.76
N TYR A 48 6.86 4.71 1.90
CA TYR A 48 6.11 5.00 3.11
C TYR A 48 5.21 3.82 3.44
N THR A 49 4.83 3.71 4.71
CA THR A 49 3.94 2.65 5.21
C THR A 49 2.57 3.23 5.49
N ILE A 50 1.55 2.41 5.26
CA ILE A 50 0.16 2.71 5.58
C ILE A 50 -0.39 1.54 6.39
N THR A 51 -1.15 1.85 7.44
CA THR A 51 -1.76 0.82 8.29
C THR A 51 -3.05 0.29 7.69
N SER A 52 -3.52 -0.84 8.22
CA SER A 52 -4.81 -1.43 7.84
C SER A 52 -5.97 -0.46 8.02
N GLU A 53 -5.99 0.27 9.13
CA GLU A 53 -7.04 1.24 9.47
C GLU A 53 -7.05 2.40 8.47
N GLU A 54 -5.87 2.91 8.12
CA GLU A 54 -5.72 4.01 7.17
C GLU A 54 -6.16 3.60 5.76
N ALA A 55 -5.81 2.40 5.32
CA ALA A 55 -6.28 1.85 4.06
C ALA A 55 -7.80 1.63 4.06
N LEU A 56 -8.40 1.18 5.17
CA LEU A 56 -9.85 1.03 5.30
C LEU A 56 -10.58 2.38 5.29
N THR A 57 -10.01 3.41 5.91
CA THR A 57 -10.54 4.78 5.84
C THR A 57 -10.52 5.27 4.39
N ALA A 58 -9.38 5.17 3.70
CA ALA A 58 -9.27 5.61 2.31
C ALA A 58 -10.17 4.83 1.35
N PHE A 59 -10.35 3.52 1.59
CA PHE A 59 -11.31 2.70 0.84
C PHE A 59 -12.73 3.26 0.95
N GLN A 60 -13.17 3.58 2.18
CA GLN A 60 -14.50 4.12 2.45
C GLN A 60 -14.66 5.52 1.87
N GLU A 61 -13.69 6.40 2.08
CA GLU A 61 -13.71 7.78 1.58
C GLU A 61 -13.86 7.81 0.07
N LEU A 62 -13.00 7.09 -0.67
CA LEU A 62 -13.07 7.06 -2.14
C LEU A 62 -14.38 6.45 -2.66
N SER A 63 -14.91 5.44 -1.96
CA SER A 63 -16.20 4.82 -2.30
C SER A 63 -17.37 5.76 -2.09
N GLN A 64 -17.37 6.54 -1.01
CA GLN A 64 -18.50 7.41 -0.63
C GLN A 64 -18.49 8.75 -1.37
N THR A 65 -17.31 9.30 -1.64
CA THR A 65 -17.15 10.62 -2.24
C THR A 65 -17.14 10.57 -3.77
N GLU A 66 -16.42 9.60 -4.35
CA GLU A 66 -16.23 9.51 -5.81
C GLU A 66 -16.99 8.34 -6.45
N GLY A 67 -17.64 7.48 -5.65
CA GLY A 67 -18.37 6.32 -6.16
C GLY A 67 -17.46 5.24 -6.74
N ILE A 68 -16.17 5.25 -6.39
CA ILE A 68 -15.17 4.30 -6.87
C ILE A 68 -14.81 3.36 -5.73
N ILE A 69 -14.99 2.05 -5.94
CA ILE A 69 -14.60 1.02 -4.97
C ILE A 69 -13.17 0.58 -5.29
N PRO A 70 -12.13 1.03 -4.56
CA PRO A 70 -10.75 0.68 -4.86
C PRO A 70 -10.39 -0.71 -4.36
N ALA A 71 -9.41 -1.36 -4.99
CA ALA A 71 -8.76 -2.51 -4.36
C ALA A 71 -8.09 -2.07 -3.04
N LEU A 72 -8.02 -2.96 -2.03
CA LEU A 72 -7.33 -2.64 -0.78
C LEU A 72 -5.86 -2.27 -1.00
N GLU A 73 -5.20 -2.87 -2.00
CA GLU A 73 -3.86 -2.49 -2.44
C GLU A 73 -3.80 -1.02 -2.90
N SER A 74 -4.77 -0.59 -3.72
CA SER A 74 -4.85 0.79 -4.21
C SER A 74 -5.24 1.77 -3.10
N ALA A 75 -6.07 1.34 -2.15
CA ALA A 75 -6.47 2.16 -1.01
C ALA A 75 -5.27 2.57 -0.12
N HIS A 76 -4.20 1.76 -0.07
CA HIS A 76 -2.95 2.18 0.60
C HIS A 76 -2.34 3.41 -0.08
N ALA A 77 -2.30 3.45 -1.42
CA ALA A 77 -1.76 4.60 -2.14
C ALA A 77 -2.65 5.85 -1.96
N VAL A 78 -3.97 5.69 -1.95
CA VAL A 78 -4.92 6.77 -1.70
C VAL A 78 -4.78 7.31 -0.27
N ALA A 79 -4.68 6.45 0.73
CA ALA A 79 -4.46 6.85 2.13
C ALA A 79 -3.19 7.69 2.28
N TYR A 80 -2.10 7.27 1.64
CA TYR A 80 -0.87 8.04 1.66
C TYR A 80 -0.99 9.39 0.94
N ALA A 81 -1.68 9.42 -0.21
CA ALA A 81 -1.93 10.66 -0.94
C ALA A 81 -2.75 11.67 -0.11
N MET A 82 -3.77 11.20 0.62
CA MET A 82 -4.56 12.05 1.53
C MET A 82 -3.68 12.68 2.61
N LYS A 83 -2.83 11.89 3.27
CA LYS A 83 -1.86 12.39 4.27
C LYS A 83 -0.87 13.39 3.68
N MET A 84 -0.32 13.08 2.51
CA MET A 84 0.65 13.94 1.84
C MET A 84 0.01 15.30 1.51
N ALA A 85 -1.23 15.29 1.00
CA ALA A 85 -1.97 16.48 0.61
C ALA A 85 -2.18 17.48 1.76
N GLU A 86 -2.23 17.03 3.03
CA GLU A 86 -2.34 17.92 4.20
C GLU A 86 -1.17 18.89 4.32
N SER A 87 0.00 18.52 3.80
CA SER A 87 1.23 19.33 3.82
C SER A 87 1.50 20.09 2.52
N MET A 88 0.65 19.92 1.51
CA MET A 88 0.84 20.49 0.17
C MET A 88 0.06 21.79 -0.02
N SER A 89 0.50 22.60 -0.98
CA SER A 89 -0.25 23.76 -1.42
C SER A 89 -1.44 23.34 -2.28
N ARG A 90 -2.43 24.24 -2.42
CA ARG A 90 -3.62 23.98 -3.26
C ARG A 90 -3.31 23.85 -4.75
N ASP A 91 -2.15 24.34 -5.19
CA ASP A 91 -1.72 24.31 -6.59
C ASP A 91 -0.87 23.07 -6.93
N ASP A 92 -0.45 22.31 -5.92
CA ASP A 92 0.29 21.09 -6.14
C ASP A 92 -0.62 19.96 -6.64
N ILE A 93 -0.07 19.08 -7.48
CA ILE A 93 -0.83 18.00 -8.13
C ILE A 93 -0.27 16.66 -7.71
N ILE A 94 -1.13 15.77 -7.22
CA ILE A 94 -0.81 14.37 -6.93
C ILE A 94 -1.47 13.48 -7.99
N VAL A 95 -0.71 12.53 -8.52
CA VAL A 95 -1.25 11.45 -9.37
C VAL A 95 -1.15 10.14 -8.60
N VAL A 96 -2.28 9.48 -8.39
CA VAL A 96 -2.36 8.18 -7.71
C VAL A 96 -2.62 7.10 -8.73
N ASN A 97 -1.81 6.03 -8.70
CA ASN A 97 -2.09 4.84 -9.49
C ASN A 97 -3.18 3.99 -8.80
N LEU A 98 -4.39 4.01 -9.33
CA LEU A 98 -5.49 3.16 -8.88
C LEU A 98 -5.38 1.77 -9.54
N SER A 99 -4.45 0.97 -9.00
CA SER A 99 -4.00 -0.29 -9.60
C SER A 99 -5.07 -1.36 -9.83
N GLY A 100 -6.19 -1.30 -9.10
CA GLY A 100 -7.28 -2.25 -9.27
C GLY A 100 -8.60 -1.80 -8.63
N ARG A 101 -9.67 -2.51 -9.01
CA ARG A 101 -11.01 -2.37 -8.44
C ARG A 101 -11.22 -3.31 -7.25
N GLY A 102 -12.05 -2.89 -6.30
CA GLY A 102 -12.24 -3.55 -5.01
C GLY A 102 -13.31 -4.63 -4.95
N ASP A 103 -13.86 -5.10 -6.08
CA ASP A 103 -14.91 -6.14 -6.09
C ASP A 103 -14.52 -7.38 -5.27
N LYS A 104 -13.24 -7.77 -5.30
CA LYS A 104 -12.70 -8.90 -4.53
C LYS A 104 -12.64 -8.66 -3.01
N ASP A 105 -12.58 -7.39 -2.60
CA ASP A 105 -12.29 -6.97 -1.24
C ASP A 105 -13.55 -6.62 -0.44
N VAL A 106 -14.68 -6.35 -1.11
CA VAL A 106 -15.93 -5.89 -0.47
C VAL A 106 -16.38 -6.78 0.69
N ALA A 107 -16.34 -8.11 0.51
CA ALA A 107 -16.77 -9.05 1.55
C ALA A 107 -15.87 -8.98 2.79
N GLN A 108 -14.55 -8.86 2.58
CA GLN A 108 -13.57 -8.73 3.66
C GLN A 108 -13.74 -7.40 4.40
N VAL A 109 -13.83 -6.29 3.66
CA VAL A 109 -14.03 -4.95 4.24
C VAL A 109 -15.34 -4.90 5.03
N PHE A 110 -16.42 -5.47 4.50
CA PHE A 110 -17.70 -5.53 5.22
C PHE A 110 -17.60 -6.24 6.57
N GLN A 111 -16.84 -7.32 6.67
CA GLN A 111 -16.61 -8.00 7.95
C GLN A 111 -15.78 -7.14 8.91
N MET A 112 -14.74 -6.48 8.39
CA MET A 112 -13.87 -5.60 9.19
C MET A 112 -14.62 -4.39 9.77
N LEU A 113 -15.60 -3.85 9.05
CA LEU A 113 -16.41 -2.71 9.51
C LEU A 113 -17.54 -3.09 10.49
N ARG A 114 -17.80 -4.39 10.68
CA ARG A 114 -18.84 -4.90 11.59
C ARG A 114 -18.31 -5.37 12.94
N GLY A 115 -17.00 -5.55 13.06
CA GLY A 115 -16.32 -5.84 14.33
C GLY A 115 -16.06 -4.57 15.13
#